data_AF-A0A921KZK3-F1
#
_entry.id   AF-A0A921KZK3-F1
#
_cell.length_a   1.000
_cell.length_b   1.000
_cell.length_c   1.000
_cell.angle_alpha   90.00
_cell.angle_beta   90.00
_cell.angle_gamma   90.00
#
_symmetry.space_group_name_H-M   'P 1'
#
loop_
_entity.id
_entity.type
_entity.pdbx_description
1 polymer ?
#
loop_
_entity_poly.entity_id
_entity_poly.type
_entity_poly.pdbx_seq_one_letter_code
_entity_poly.pdbx_strand_id
1 'polypeptide(L)'
;MPRVKKPTKVKEPIRLRMKPLSDGSKSLYLDIYRDGKRTYEYLKMYIIPETDNNARKRNQATMDAANAIKSKCIIELTNGEAGSENREKVFLLDWMNTYKENQAKRGKKDGNQIAVTIRILKDYAGERMTMDRIDKAFCQDYLDYLMTEYRPKGKRVSNFTLHTYYRILNGALNAAVRAEIIKVNPFTKINNSDKIRLPESKRSYMTIEEVRALIATPMNNEVVKSAYLFSCFCGLRMSDIVGLKWKDVFVYRRQYRLAVSMQKTKEPIYLPLSPEALKWMPERGDKTADDHVFDLPSPSMMNILIKPWVKAAGIDKRFTFHTARHTFATMMLTLGADLYTTSKLLGHADVKMTQVYAKIINQKKDDAVNLVNGLFD
;
A
#
# COMPACT_ATOMS: atom_id res chain seq x y z
N MET A 1 5.23 7.77 79.34
CA MET A 1 5.75 8.27 78.05
C MET A 1 5.30 7.35 76.93
N PRO A 2 4.51 7.81 75.95
CA PRO A 2 4.03 6.96 74.86
C PRO A 2 5.18 6.64 73.89
N ARG A 3 5.37 5.37 73.55
CA ARG A 3 6.34 4.92 72.54
C ARG A 3 5.97 5.52 71.18
N VAL A 4 6.85 6.37 70.64
CA VAL A 4 6.78 6.86 69.25
C VAL A 4 6.83 5.65 68.31
N LYS A 5 5.74 5.38 67.60
CA LYS A 5 5.71 4.37 66.53
C LYS A 5 6.72 4.76 65.46
N LYS A 6 7.65 3.86 65.14
CA LYS A 6 8.59 4.03 64.01
C LYS A 6 7.77 4.29 62.74
N PRO A 7 8.15 5.28 61.90
CA PRO A 7 7.43 5.58 60.68
C PRO A 7 7.44 4.36 59.75
N THR A 8 6.26 4.01 59.24
CA THR A 8 6.06 2.93 58.28
C THR A 8 6.83 3.27 57.01
N LYS A 9 7.96 2.61 56.76
CA LYS A 9 8.74 2.82 55.52
C LYS A 9 7.91 2.29 54.33
N VAL A 10 7.55 3.19 53.42
CA VAL A 10 6.90 2.86 52.14
C VAL A 10 7.74 1.82 51.41
N LYS A 11 7.11 0.73 50.93
CA LYS A 11 7.79 -0.30 50.12
C LYS A 11 8.06 0.26 48.72
N GLU A 12 9.20 0.93 48.55
CA GLU A 12 9.66 1.36 47.22
C GLU A 12 10.39 0.21 46.49
N PRO A 13 10.06 -0.08 45.22
CA PRO A 13 10.69 -1.16 44.43
C PRO A 13 12.12 -0.83 43.97
N ILE A 14 12.47 0.47 43.91
CA ILE A 14 13.80 0.97 43.56
C ILE A 14 14.29 1.90 44.67
N ARG A 15 15.52 1.70 45.15
CA ARG A 15 16.14 2.55 46.18
C ARG A 15 17.44 3.15 45.68
N LEU A 16 17.65 4.44 45.90
CA LEU A 16 18.93 5.11 45.68
C LEU A 16 19.88 4.80 46.85
N ARG A 17 21.09 4.33 46.56
CA ARG A 17 22.13 4.02 47.55
C ARG A 17 23.46 4.63 47.16
N MET A 18 24.36 4.66 48.14
CA MET A 18 25.71 5.22 48.04
C MET A 18 26.75 4.14 48.33
N LYS A 19 27.80 4.06 47.51
CA LYS A 19 28.98 3.23 47.74
C LYS A 19 30.20 4.13 47.96
N PRO A 20 30.91 4.04 49.10
CA PRO A 20 32.13 4.81 49.32
C PRO A 20 33.24 4.36 48.36
N LEU A 21 34.05 5.31 47.90
CA LEU A 21 35.22 5.11 47.06
C LEU A 21 36.50 5.43 47.83
N SER A 22 37.63 4.95 47.32
CA SER A 22 38.95 5.12 47.94
C SER A 22 39.43 6.57 48.01
N ASP A 23 38.86 7.45 47.17
CA ASP A 23 39.15 8.89 47.12
C ASP A 23 38.28 9.72 48.08
N GLY A 24 37.45 9.07 48.91
CA GLY A 24 36.54 9.73 49.84
C GLY A 24 35.22 10.19 49.21
N SER A 25 35.05 10.05 47.90
CA SER A 25 33.77 10.29 47.23
C SER A 25 32.80 9.11 47.41
N LYS A 26 31.51 9.33 47.13
CA LYS A 26 30.49 8.27 47.17
C LYS A 26 29.82 8.14 45.81
N SER A 27 29.87 6.96 45.21
CA SER A 27 29.16 6.65 43.97
C SER A 27 27.68 6.34 44.24
N LEU A 28 26.80 6.96 43.45
CA LEU A 28 25.36 6.72 43.48
C LEU A 28 24.97 5.53 42.59
N TYR A 29 24.13 4.65 43.11
CA TYR A 29 23.58 3.51 42.39
C TYR A 29 22.12 3.22 42.79
N LEU A 30 21.37 2.65 41.86
CA LEU A 30 20.02 2.16 42.09
C LEU A 30 20.07 0.68 42.52
N ASP A 31 19.34 0.37 43.57
CA ASP A 31 19.08 -0.97 44.09
C ASP A 31 17.67 -1.37 43.67
N ILE A 32 17.57 -2.23 42.65
CA ILE A 32 16.33 -2.56 41.94
C ILE A 32 15.91 -4.00 42.29
N TYR A 33 14.66 -4.18 42.71
CA TYR A 33 14.05 -5.50 42.92
C TYR A 33 13.01 -5.77 41.83
N ARG A 34 13.20 -6.84 41.05
CA ARG A 34 12.28 -7.25 39.98
C ARG A 34 12.21 -8.78 39.89
N ASP A 35 11.00 -9.35 39.86
CA ASP A 35 10.77 -10.80 39.68
C ASP A 35 11.59 -11.70 40.62
N GLY A 36 11.75 -11.29 41.88
CA GLY A 36 12.55 -12.02 42.88
C GLY A 36 14.07 -11.93 42.70
N LYS A 37 14.56 -11.23 41.68
CA LYS A 37 15.99 -10.95 41.45
C LYS A 37 16.33 -9.51 41.80
N ARG A 38 17.50 -9.34 42.44
CA ARG A 38 18.02 -8.03 42.84
C ARG A 38 19.18 -7.64 41.92
N THR A 39 19.09 -6.46 41.30
CA THR A 39 20.13 -5.92 40.41
C THR A 39 20.58 -4.54 40.88
N TYR A 40 21.80 -4.16 40.49
CA TYR A 40 22.39 -2.87 40.83
C TYR A 40 22.78 -2.12 39.57
N GLU A 41 22.39 -0.85 39.48
CA GLU A 41 22.73 0.02 38.35
C GLU A 41 23.46 1.27 38.85
N TYR A 42 24.72 1.43 38.47
CA TYR A 42 25.55 2.56 38.88
C TYR A 42 25.30 3.77 37.97
N LEU A 43 24.90 4.90 38.55
CA LEU A 43 24.50 6.10 37.81
C LEU A 43 25.67 6.91 37.25
N LYS A 44 26.92 6.51 37.54
CA LYS A 44 28.15 7.28 37.28
C LYS A 44 28.07 8.72 37.80
N MET A 45 27.32 8.91 38.89
CA MET A 45 27.19 10.15 39.64
C MET A 45 27.89 9.99 40.98
N TYR A 46 28.56 11.05 41.44
CA TYR A 46 29.42 11.01 42.61
C TYR A 46 29.12 12.17 43.55
N ILE A 47 29.00 11.87 44.83
CA ILE A 47 28.96 12.85 45.91
C ILE A 47 30.40 13.07 46.39
N ILE A 48 30.90 14.28 46.23
CA ILE A 48 32.26 14.66 46.62
C ILE A 48 32.28 15.09 48.10
N PRO A 49 33.43 15.01 48.79
CA PRO A 49 33.57 15.54 50.14
C PRO A 49 33.16 17.01 50.21
N GLU A 50 32.35 17.37 51.21
CA GLU A 50 31.86 18.75 51.40
C GLU A 50 32.95 19.63 52.02
N THR A 51 33.88 20.10 51.20
CA THR A 51 34.97 21.01 51.61
C THR A 51 34.58 22.49 51.56
N ASP A 52 33.58 22.85 50.75
CA ASP A 52 33.09 24.22 50.62
C ASP A 52 31.59 24.30 50.24
N ASN A 53 31.05 25.52 50.16
CA ASN A 53 29.65 25.75 49.77
C ASN A 53 29.35 25.37 48.31
N ASN A 54 30.35 25.37 47.41
CA ASN A 54 30.17 24.95 46.02
C ASN A 54 30.05 23.41 45.92
N ALA A 55 30.79 22.67 46.73
CA ALA A 55 30.70 21.23 46.87
C ALA A 55 29.31 20.82 47.38
N ARG A 56 28.75 21.55 48.35
CA ARG A 56 27.36 21.37 48.81
C ARG A 56 26.33 21.58 47.70
N LYS A 57 26.44 22.69 46.95
CA LYS A 57 25.53 22.97 45.82
C LYS A 57 25.63 21.91 44.72
N ARG A 58 26.85 21.46 44.38
CA ARG A 58 27.07 20.37 43.42
C ARG A 58 26.48 19.05 43.92
N ASN A 59 26.71 18.69 45.17
CA ASN A 59 26.15 17.48 45.76
C ASN A 59 24.62 17.51 45.76
N GLN A 60 24.00 18.66 46.07
CA GLN A 60 22.55 18.82 46.00
C GLN A 60 22.03 18.60 44.57
N ALA A 61 22.62 19.27 43.57
CA ALA A 61 22.23 19.09 42.17
C ALA A 61 22.42 17.63 41.69
N THR A 62 23.50 16.97 42.12
CA THR A 62 23.75 15.55 41.83
C THR A 62 22.68 14.65 42.49
N MET A 63 22.28 14.95 43.72
CA MET A 63 21.20 14.22 44.41
C MET A 63 19.83 14.44 43.76
N ASP A 64 19.54 15.66 43.32
CA ASP A 64 18.29 15.98 42.62
C ASP A 64 18.21 15.24 41.28
N ALA A 65 19.32 15.23 40.51
CA ALA A 65 19.42 14.45 39.27
C ALA A 65 19.27 12.94 39.51
N ALA A 66 19.91 12.41 40.55
CA ALA A 66 19.79 10.99 40.89
C ALA A 66 18.37 10.61 41.34
N ASN A 67 17.68 11.48 42.09
CA ASN A 67 16.28 11.28 42.45
C ASN A 67 15.34 11.40 41.24
N ALA A 68 15.62 12.28 40.30
CA ALA A 68 14.87 12.36 39.05
C ALA A 68 15.00 11.07 38.22
N ILE A 69 16.21 10.50 38.13
CA ILE A 69 16.44 9.18 37.48
C ILE A 69 15.68 8.08 38.23
N LYS A 70 15.75 8.04 39.57
CA LYS A 70 14.98 7.09 40.39
C LYS A 70 13.48 7.19 40.08
N SER A 71 12.91 8.40 40.09
CA SER A 71 11.49 8.62 39.80
C SER A 71 11.11 8.16 38.39
N LYS A 72 11.96 8.42 37.39
CA LYS A 72 11.76 7.96 36.02
C LYS A 72 11.80 6.43 35.92
N CYS A 73 12.76 5.77 36.56
CA CYS A 73 12.85 4.31 36.60
C CYS A 73 11.66 3.68 37.36
N ILE A 74 11.15 4.32 38.41
CA ILE A 74 9.93 3.87 39.09
C ILE A 74 8.74 3.97 38.13
N ILE A 75 8.58 5.08 37.40
CA ILE A 75 7.53 5.22 36.39
C ILE A 75 7.70 4.18 35.27
N GLU A 76 8.91 3.90 34.81
CA GLU A 76 9.17 2.87 33.79
C GLU A 76 8.93 1.44 34.30
N LEU A 77 9.25 1.15 35.58
CA LEU A 77 8.97 -0.13 36.22
C LEU A 77 7.47 -0.29 36.45
N THR A 78 6.79 0.74 36.97
CA THR A 78 5.34 0.78 37.15
C THR A 78 4.62 0.76 35.80
N ASN A 79 5.13 1.39 34.74
CA ASN A 79 4.56 1.29 33.38
C ASN A 79 4.93 -0.04 32.70
N GLY A 80 6.02 -0.70 33.12
CA GLY A 80 6.40 -2.05 32.68
C GLY A 80 5.56 -3.14 33.34
N GLU A 81 5.21 -2.95 34.61
CA GLU A 81 4.31 -3.81 35.40
C GLU A 81 2.84 -3.51 35.10
N ALA A 82 2.42 -2.24 35.01
CA ALA A 82 1.09 -1.83 34.53
C ALA A 82 0.92 -2.02 33.01
N GLY A 83 2.01 -2.16 32.26
CA GLY A 83 2.00 -2.64 30.87
C GLY A 83 1.67 -4.14 30.76
N SER A 84 1.67 -4.85 31.89
CA SER A 84 1.25 -6.25 32.05
C SER A 84 -0.06 -6.37 32.83
N GLU A 85 -0.84 -5.29 32.97
CA GLU A 85 -2.24 -5.38 33.39
C GLU A 85 -3.08 -5.75 32.16
N ASN A 86 -3.49 -7.02 32.07
CA ASN A 86 -4.71 -7.47 31.39
C ASN A 86 -5.03 -6.83 30.02
N ARG A 87 -4.04 -6.62 29.14
CA ARG A 87 -4.37 -6.51 27.71
C ARG A 87 -4.87 -7.87 27.28
N GLU A 88 -6.16 -7.97 26.97
CA GLU A 88 -6.73 -9.16 26.34
C GLU A 88 -5.78 -9.63 25.23
N LYS A 89 -5.42 -10.92 25.25
CA LYS A 89 -4.55 -11.48 24.24
C LYS A 89 -5.24 -11.37 22.89
N VAL A 90 -4.83 -10.38 22.10
CA VAL A 90 -5.35 -10.21 20.75
C VAL A 90 -4.75 -11.28 19.85
N PHE A 91 -5.60 -12.13 19.28
CA PHE A 91 -5.20 -13.09 18.27
C PHE A 91 -4.99 -12.42 16.92
N LEU A 92 -4.06 -12.92 16.12
CA LEU A 92 -3.74 -12.40 14.79
C LEU A 92 -4.96 -12.48 13.86
N LEU A 93 -5.67 -13.60 13.85
CA LEU A 93 -6.81 -13.77 12.95
C LEU A 93 -7.97 -12.83 13.32
N ASP A 94 -8.24 -12.65 14.61
CA ASP A 94 -9.25 -11.72 15.10
C ASP A 94 -8.89 -10.28 14.72
N TRP A 95 -7.63 -9.88 14.94
CA TRP A 95 -7.14 -8.58 14.50
C TRP A 95 -7.28 -8.38 12.98
N MET A 96 -6.98 -9.40 12.19
CA MET A 96 -7.12 -9.32 10.73
C MET A 96 -8.58 -9.19 10.29
N ASN A 97 -9.52 -9.82 11.00
CA ASN A 97 -10.96 -9.64 10.79
C ASN A 97 -11.40 -8.20 11.14
N THR A 98 -10.98 -7.68 12.29
CA THR A 98 -11.20 -6.28 12.67
C THR A 98 -10.61 -5.32 11.64
N TYR A 99 -9.40 -5.61 11.13
CA TYR A 99 -8.76 -4.83 10.08
C TYR A 99 -9.59 -4.85 8.79
N LYS A 100 -10.12 -6.01 8.38
CA LYS A 100 -10.98 -6.16 7.20
C LYS A 100 -12.24 -5.30 7.31
N GLU A 101 -12.92 -5.35 8.46
CA GLU A 101 -14.11 -4.54 8.73
C GLU A 101 -13.79 -3.04 8.69
N ASN A 102 -12.68 -2.64 9.29
CA ASN A 102 -12.24 -1.25 9.28
C ASN A 102 -11.89 -0.75 7.87
N GLN A 103 -11.31 -1.59 7.00
CA GLN A 103 -11.12 -1.23 5.59
C GLN A 103 -12.47 -1.10 4.86
N ALA A 104 -13.43 -1.98 5.13
CA ALA A 104 -14.76 -1.92 4.55
C ALA A 104 -15.52 -0.64 4.95
N LYS A 105 -15.49 -0.26 6.24
CA LYS A 105 -16.06 1.01 6.75
C LYS A 105 -15.44 2.24 6.08
N ARG A 106 -14.18 2.17 5.65
CA ARG A 106 -13.49 3.21 4.89
C ARG A 106 -13.77 3.17 3.38
N GLY A 107 -14.69 2.31 2.93
CA GLY A 107 -15.06 2.16 1.53
C GLY A 107 -13.99 1.52 0.64
N LYS A 108 -13.00 0.80 1.22
CA LYS A 108 -11.99 0.12 0.43
C LYS A 108 -12.52 -1.20 -0.14
N LYS A 109 -12.10 -1.51 -1.37
CA LYS A 109 -12.54 -2.69 -2.14
C LYS A 109 -11.55 -3.87 -2.06
N ASP A 110 -10.74 -3.96 -1.02
CA ASP A 110 -9.71 -5.01 -0.82
C ASP A 110 -10.17 -6.18 0.06
N GLY A 111 -11.44 -6.20 0.47
CA GLY A 111 -11.99 -7.22 1.38
C GLY A 111 -11.77 -8.67 0.94
N ASN A 112 -11.83 -8.96 -0.36
CA ASN A 112 -11.58 -10.31 -0.88
C ASN A 112 -10.12 -10.72 -0.71
N GLN A 113 -9.17 -9.84 -1.03
CA GLN A 113 -7.74 -10.13 -0.87
C GLN A 113 -7.37 -10.23 0.61
N ILE A 114 -8.01 -9.46 1.48
CA ILE A 114 -7.84 -9.57 2.93
C ILE A 114 -8.34 -10.93 3.42
N ALA A 115 -9.52 -11.38 2.97
CA ALA A 115 -10.05 -12.70 3.32
C ALA A 115 -9.13 -13.85 2.87
N VAL A 116 -8.55 -13.75 1.67
CA VAL A 116 -7.54 -14.72 1.21
C VAL A 116 -6.32 -14.69 2.11
N THR A 117 -5.82 -13.49 2.47
CA THR A 117 -4.66 -13.35 3.36
C THR A 117 -4.94 -13.95 4.74
N ILE A 118 -6.15 -13.78 5.30
CA ILE A 118 -6.57 -14.40 6.56
C ILE A 118 -6.51 -15.93 6.46
N ARG A 119 -7.00 -16.51 5.37
CA ARG A 119 -6.92 -17.96 5.16
C ARG A 119 -5.47 -18.45 5.11
N ILE A 120 -4.61 -17.74 4.38
CA ILE A 120 -3.18 -18.07 4.30
C ILE A 120 -2.54 -18.02 5.70
N LEU A 121 -2.84 -16.99 6.49
CA LEU A 121 -2.32 -16.86 7.84
C LEU A 121 -2.84 -17.96 8.78
N LYS A 122 -4.10 -18.36 8.61
CA LYS A 122 -4.67 -19.50 9.35
C LYS A 122 -3.94 -20.80 9.02
N ASP A 123 -3.70 -21.06 7.74
CA ASP A 123 -2.99 -22.27 7.28
C ASP A 123 -1.52 -22.30 7.74
N TYR A 124 -0.88 -21.13 7.81
CA TYR A 124 0.53 -20.97 8.20
C TYR A 124 0.77 -20.93 9.72
N ALA A 125 0.04 -20.07 10.45
CA ALA A 125 0.30 -19.77 11.86
C ALA A 125 -0.70 -20.43 12.82
N GLY A 126 -1.76 -21.06 12.29
CA GLY A 126 -2.85 -21.62 13.08
C GLY A 126 -3.78 -20.56 13.68
N GLU A 127 -4.78 -21.00 14.43
CA GLU A 127 -5.81 -20.12 15.01
C GLU A 127 -5.37 -19.40 16.28
N ARG A 128 -4.37 -19.94 16.99
CA ARG A 128 -3.95 -19.45 18.31
C ARG A 128 -2.75 -18.51 18.28
N MET A 129 -2.34 -18.04 17.10
CA MET A 129 -1.24 -17.08 16.98
C MET A 129 -1.67 -15.73 17.58
N THR A 130 -0.89 -15.22 18.53
CA THR A 130 -1.15 -13.97 19.24
C THR A 130 -0.27 -12.84 18.71
N MET A 131 -0.77 -11.60 18.79
CA MET A 131 -0.10 -10.42 18.23
C MET A 131 1.25 -10.09 18.88
N ASP A 132 1.47 -10.49 20.13
CA ASP A 132 2.73 -10.34 20.88
C ASP A 132 3.85 -11.26 20.38
N ARG A 133 3.50 -12.38 19.75
CA ARG A 133 4.44 -13.35 19.17
C ARG A 133 4.86 -13.01 17.74
N ILE A 134 4.28 -11.96 17.15
CA ILE A 134 4.61 -11.52 15.80
C ILE A 134 5.87 -10.65 15.88
N ASP A 135 7.01 -11.27 15.60
CA ASP A 135 8.31 -10.62 15.58
C ASP A 135 8.92 -10.60 14.17
N LYS A 136 10.21 -10.22 14.09
CA LYS A 136 10.94 -10.18 12.82
C LYS A 136 11.05 -11.57 12.19
N ALA A 137 11.31 -12.60 13.00
CA ALA A 137 11.51 -13.97 12.54
C ALA A 137 10.21 -14.51 11.94
N PHE A 138 9.09 -14.36 12.65
CA PHE A 138 7.77 -14.72 12.12
C PHE A 138 7.48 -14.05 10.77
N CYS A 139 7.74 -12.75 10.65
CA CYS A 139 7.50 -12.04 9.40
C CYS A 139 8.41 -12.52 8.26
N GLN A 140 9.65 -12.90 8.54
CA GLN A 140 10.58 -13.43 7.54
C GLN A 140 10.13 -14.83 7.09
N ASP A 141 9.86 -15.72 8.04
CA ASP A 141 9.40 -17.08 7.77
C ASP A 141 8.08 -17.09 7.00
N TYR A 142 7.18 -16.14 7.28
CA TYR A 142 5.95 -15.97 6.52
C TYR A 142 6.21 -15.56 5.06
N LEU A 143 7.16 -14.66 4.82
CA LEU A 143 7.53 -14.27 3.45
C LEU A 143 8.15 -15.44 2.69
N ASP A 144 9.00 -16.22 3.37
CA ASP A 144 9.64 -17.40 2.79
C ASP A 144 8.58 -18.46 2.44
N TYR A 145 7.68 -18.78 3.37
CA TYR A 145 6.52 -19.65 3.13
C TYR A 145 5.70 -19.21 1.91
N LEU A 146 5.40 -17.91 1.77
CA LEU A 146 4.67 -17.37 0.61
C LEU A 146 5.40 -17.63 -0.72
N MET A 147 6.73 -17.56 -0.73
CA MET A 147 7.55 -17.75 -1.93
C MET A 147 7.77 -19.23 -2.26
N THR A 148 8.06 -20.06 -1.27
CA THR A 148 8.54 -21.45 -1.44
C THR A 148 7.41 -22.49 -1.38
N GLU A 149 6.52 -22.39 -0.41
CA GLU A 149 5.59 -23.47 -0.02
C GLU A 149 4.14 -23.16 -0.40
N TYR A 150 3.74 -21.89 -0.42
CA TYR A 150 2.36 -21.53 -0.68
C TYR A 150 1.95 -21.82 -2.13
N ARG A 151 1.16 -22.88 -2.33
CA ARG A 151 0.69 -23.37 -3.64
C ARG A 151 -0.82 -23.61 -3.64
N PRO A 152 -1.65 -22.56 -3.78
CA PRO A 152 -3.10 -22.73 -3.86
C PRO A 152 -3.45 -23.58 -5.10
N LYS A 153 -4.20 -24.68 -4.87
CA LYS A 153 -4.55 -25.67 -5.91
C LYS A 153 -3.32 -26.24 -6.64
N GLY A 154 -2.19 -26.39 -5.94
CA GLY A 154 -0.95 -26.95 -6.48
C GLY A 154 -0.18 -26.04 -7.44
N LYS A 155 -0.60 -24.77 -7.63
CA LYS A 155 0.04 -23.85 -8.57
C LYS A 155 0.85 -22.76 -7.86
N ARG A 156 1.96 -22.35 -8.49
CA ARG A 156 2.72 -21.17 -8.07
C ARG A 156 1.89 -19.91 -8.27
N VAL A 157 2.00 -19.00 -7.31
CA VAL A 157 1.35 -17.70 -7.32
C VAL A 157 2.28 -16.65 -7.92
N SER A 158 1.75 -15.69 -8.66
CA SER A 158 2.57 -14.61 -9.23
C SER A 158 3.15 -13.72 -8.13
N ASN A 159 4.36 -13.18 -8.35
CA ASN A 159 4.98 -12.23 -7.40
C ASN A 159 4.11 -10.98 -7.15
N PHE A 160 3.32 -10.53 -8.13
CA PHE A 160 2.33 -9.46 -7.93
C PHE A 160 1.29 -9.81 -6.86
N THR A 161 0.79 -11.03 -6.92
CA THR A 161 -0.20 -11.53 -5.97
C THR A 161 0.42 -11.76 -4.60
N LEU A 162 1.63 -12.33 -4.52
CA LEU A 162 2.35 -12.48 -3.26
C LEU A 162 2.67 -11.12 -2.61
N HIS A 163 3.12 -10.13 -3.38
CA HIS A 163 3.32 -8.76 -2.92
C HIS A 163 2.02 -8.16 -2.37
N THR A 164 0.86 -8.52 -2.94
CA THR A 164 -0.44 -8.06 -2.45
C THR A 164 -0.73 -8.61 -1.05
N TYR A 165 -0.48 -9.90 -0.79
CA TYR A 165 -0.67 -10.51 0.53
C TYR A 165 0.30 -9.93 1.56
N TYR A 166 1.58 -9.79 1.21
CA TYR A 166 2.57 -9.08 2.01
C TYR A 166 2.09 -7.66 2.40
N ARG A 167 1.65 -6.88 1.40
CA ARG A 167 1.18 -5.49 1.62
C ARG A 167 -0.02 -5.43 2.56
N ILE A 168 -0.92 -6.42 2.49
CA ILE A 168 -2.09 -6.50 3.36
C ILE A 168 -1.66 -6.74 4.81
N LEU A 169 -0.82 -7.74 5.07
CA LEU A 169 -0.33 -8.01 6.43
C LEU A 169 0.47 -6.81 6.96
N ASN A 170 1.36 -6.23 6.16
CA ASN A 170 2.11 -5.03 6.55
C ASN A 170 1.17 -3.85 6.87
N GLY A 171 0.11 -3.66 6.09
CA GLY A 171 -0.93 -2.66 6.38
C GLY A 171 -1.68 -2.91 7.69
N ALA A 172 -2.01 -4.17 7.97
CA ALA A 172 -2.66 -4.60 9.19
C ALA A 172 -1.76 -4.43 10.43
N LEU A 173 -0.47 -4.75 10.34
CA LEU A 173 0.49 -4.54 11.43
C LEU A 173 0.74 -3.04 11.67
N ASN A 174 0.80 -2.22 10.63
CA ASN A 174 0.83 -0.76 10.81
C ASN A 174 -0.44 -0.22 11.48
N ALA A 175 -1.60 -0.83 11.21
CA ALA A 175 -2.82 -0.48 11.92
C ALA A 175 -2.79 -0.94 13.38
N ALA A 176 -2.17 -2.09 13.67
CA ALA A 176 -2.01 -2.60 15.03
C ALA A 176 -1.12 -1.68 15.88
N VAL A 177 -0.06 -1.12 15.27
CA VAL A 177 0.79 -0.10 15.93
C VAL A 177 -0.03 1.14 16.29
N ARG A 178 -0.86 1.65 15.37
CA ARG A 178 -1.72 2.81 15.63
C ARG A 178 -2.82 2.53 16.66
N ALA A 179 -3.24 1.28 16.79
CA ALA A 179 -4.17 0.83 17.81
C ALA A 179 -3.46 0.41 19.12
N GLU A 180 -2.15 0.65 19.22
CA GLU A 180 -1.30 0.32 20.36
C GLU A 180 -1.28 -1.16 20.77
N ILE A 181 -1.72 -2.08 19.90
CA ILE A 181 -1.73 -3.53 20.12
C ILE A 181 -0.31 -4.07 20.14
N ILE A 182 0.52 -3.57 19.22
CA ILE A 182 1.97 -3.86 19.16
C ILE A 182 2.74 -2.55 19.17
N LYS A 183 3.96 -2.56 19.73
CA LYS A 183 4.78 -1.34 19.85
C LYS A 183 5.38 -0.89 18.51
N VAL A 184 5.84 -1.85 17.70
CA VAL A 184 6.53 -1.59 16.44
C VAL A 184 6.14 -2.65 15.42
N ASN A 185 5.97 -2.26 14.16
CA ASN A 185 5.73 -3.21 13.07
C ASN A 185 7.03 -3.98 12.72
N PRO A 186 7.07 -5.31 12.85
CA PRO A 186 8.29 -6.10 12.60
C PRO A 186 8.84 -5.99 11.18
N PHE A 187 8.01 -5.71 10.17
CA PHE A 187 8.47 -5.49 8.79
C PHE A 187 9.42 -4.30 8.61
N THR A 188 9.45 -3.37 9.59
CA THR A 188 10.42 -2.28 9.60
C THR A 188 11.86 -2.75 9.85
N LYS A 189 12.03 -3.93 10.46
CA LYS A 189 13.33 -4.54 10.78
C LYS A 189 13.84 -5.52 9.69
N ILE A 190 13.08 -5.66 8.60
CA ILE A 190 13.41 -6.53 7.45
C ILE A 190 13.95 -5.67 6.31
N ASN A 191 15.07 -6.10 5.71
CA ASN A 191 15.68 -5.37 4.60
C ASN A 191 14.79 -5.40 3.35
N ASN A 192 14.96 -4.42 2.48
CA ASN A 192 14.18 -4.35 1.22
C ASN A 192 14.59 -5.42 0.21
N SER A 193 15.74 -6.07 0.37
CA SER A 193 16.15 -7.26 -0.41
C SER A 193 15.28 -8.48 -0.09
N ASP A 194 14.88 -8.62 1.18
CA ASP A 194 14.25 -9.83 1.71
C ASP A 194 12.72 -9.73 1.62
N LYS A 195 12.20 -8.54 1.30
CA LYS A 195 10.79 -8.30 1.02
C LYS A 195 10.43 -8.72 -0.40
N ILE A 196 9.23 -9.27 -0.56
CA ILE A 196 8.67 -9.58 -1.87
C ILE A 196 8.57 -8.28 -2.68
N ARG A 197 9.31 -8.20 -3.79
CA ARG A 197 9.31 -7.02 -4.66
C ARG A 197 8.14 -7.05 -5.63
N LEU A 198 7.53 -5.89 -5.86
CA LEU A 198 6.56 -5.72 -6.91
C LEU A 198 7.29 -5.78 -8.26
N PRO A 199 6.98 -6.75 -9.14
CA PRO A 199 7.62 -6.80 -10.45
C PRO A 199 7.24 -5.58 -11.30
N GLU A 200 8.04 -5.27 -12.31
CA GLU A 200 7.67 -4.25 -13.30
C GLU A 200 6.44 -4.74 -14.10
N SER A 201 5.44 -3.88 -14.23
CA SER A 201 4.23 -4.21 -14.99
C SER A 201 4.47 -3.98 -16.48
N LYS A 202 4.74 -5.05 -17.23
CA LYS A 202 4.71 -5.00 -18.70
C LYS A 202 3.25 -4.94 -19.16
N ARG A 203 2.79 -3.76 -19.60
CA ARG A 203 1.44 -3.57 -20.14
C ARG A 203 1.41 -4.00 -21.60
N SER A 204 0.40 -4.79 -21.94
CA SER A 204 0.12 -5.15 -23.34
C SER A 204 -0.74 -4.05 -23.96
N TYR A 205 -0.37 -3.63 -25.16
CA TYR A 205 -1.06 -2.64 -26.00
C TYR A 205 -0.91 -3.04 -27.46
N MET A 206 -1.78 -2.51 -28.31
CA MET A 206 -1.76 -2.75 -29.75
C MET A 206 -0.99 -1.63 -30.48
N THR A 207 -0.26 -1.96 -31.53
CA THR A 207 0.27 -0.96 -32.47
C THR A 207 -0.84 -0.45 -33.38
N ILE A 208 -0.57 0.60 -34.15
CA ILE A 208 -1.55 1.16 -35.09
C ILE A 208 -1.91 0.11 -36.16
N GLU A 209 -0.93 -0.67 -36.62
CA GLU A 209 -1.09 -1.76 -37.59
C GLU A 209 -1.96 -2.88 -37.03
N GLU A 210 -1.73 -3.26 -35.77
CA GLU A 210 -2.56 -4.27 -35.08
C GLU A 210 -4.00 -3.78 -34.89
N VAL A 211 -4.21 -2.50 -34.58
CA VAL A 211 -5.57 -1.92 -34.53
C VAL A 211 -6.23 -1.95 -35.92
N ARG A 212 -5.50 -1.65 -36.99
CA ARG A 212 -6.02 -1.77 -38.37
C ARG A 212 -6.41 -3.22 -38.70
N ALA A 213 -5.57 -4.19 -38.31
CA ALA A 213 -5.88 -5.61 -38.50
C ALA A 213 -7.15 -6.03 -37.73
N LEU A 214 -7.32 -5.55 -36.49
CA LEU A 214 -8.55 -5.78 -35.71
C LEU A 214 -9.79 -5.18 -36.38
N ILE A 215 -9.69 -3.96 -36.91
CA ILE A 215 -10.78 -3.30 -37.65
C ILE A 215 -11.21 -4.16 -38.85
N ALA A 216 -10.24 -4.64 -39.63
CA ALA A 216 -10.49 -5.46 -40.82
C ALA A 216 -10.99 -6.88 -40.49
N THR A 217 -10.72 -7.39 -39.29
CA THR A 217 -11.12 -8.74 -38.89
C THR A 217 -12.59 -8.76 -38.46
N PRO A 218 -13.44 -9.64 -39.03
CA PRO A 218 -14.84 -9.76 -38.65
C PRO A 218 -14.98 -10.30 -37.21
N MET A 219 -16.03 -9.86 -36.50
CA MET A 219 -16.34 -10.34 -35.15
C MET A 219 -17.82 -10.61 -35.02
N ASN A 220 -18.21 -11.81 -34.60
CA ASN A 220 -19.62 -12.19 -34.48
C ASN A 220 -20.46 -11.24 -33.61
N ASN A 221 -19.84 -10.61 -32.60
CA ASN A 221 -20.51 -9.62 -31.76
C ASN A 221 -19.97 -8.21 -32.09
N GLU A 222 -20.66 -7.55 -33.01
CA GLU A 222 -20.30 -6.21 -33.50
C GLU A 222 -20.41 -5.12 -32.42
N VAL A 223 -21.32 -5.27 -31.44
CA VAL A 223 -21.44 -4.29 -30.33
C VAL A 223 -20.19 -4.31 -29.45
N VAL A 224 -19.66 -5.50 -29.13
CA VAL A 224 -18.42 -5.62 -28.37
C VAL A 224 -17.20 -5.15 -29.17
N LYS A 225 -17.17 -5.42 -30.49
CA LYS A 225 -16.14 -4.90 -31.40
C LYS A 225 -16.12 -3.37 -31.40
N SER A 226 -17.28 -2.75 -31.62
CA SER A 226 -17.46 -1.30 -31.61
C SER A 226 -17.09 -0.69 -30.26
N ALA A 227 -17.52 -1.28 -29.14
CA ALA A 227 -17.14 -0.78 -27.82
C ALA A 227 -15.62 -0.88 -27.54
N TYR A 228 -14.96 -1.95 -27.98
CA TYR A 228 -13.51 -2.09 -27.85
C TYR A 228 -12.78 -1.03 -28.69
N LEU A 229 -13.17 -0.87 -29.96
CA LEU A 229 -12.53 0.08 -30.86
C LEU A 229 -12.81 1.53 -30.44
N PHE A 230 -14.02 1.84 -29.97
CA PHE A 230 -14.34 3.11 -29.33
C PHE A 230 -13.36 3.41 -28.19
N SER A 231 -13.10 2.42 -27.32
CA SER A 231 -12.13 2.52 -26.22
C SER A 231 -10.69 2.81 -26.70
N CYS A 232 -10.28 2.27 -27.86
CA CYS A 232 -8.97 2.57 -28.46
C CYS A 232 -8.81 4.03 -28.89
N PHE A 233 -9.91 4.76 -29.14
CA PHE A 233 -9.89 6.16 -29.59
C PHE A 233 -10.30 7.18 -28.52
N CYS A 234 -10.89 6.75 -27.39
CA CYS A 234 -11.27 7.64 -26.30
C CYS A 234 -10.62 7.31 -24.95
N GLY A 235 -9.94 6.16 -24.83
CA GLY A 235 -9.18 5.79 -23.63
C GLY A 235 -10.01 5.47 -22.39
N LEU A 236 -11.33 5.27 -22.50
CA LEU A 236 -12.20 4.97 -21.36
C LEU A 236 -11.87 3.62 -20.71
N ARG A 237 -12.14 3.48 -19.40
CA ARG A 237 -12.06 2.16 -18.74
C ARG A 237 -13.25 1.31 -19.14
N MET A 238 -13.08 -0.01 -19.10
CA MET A 238 -14.16 -0.97 -19.37
C MET A 238 -15.42 -0.70 -18.54
N SER A 239 -15.28 -0.38 -17.23
CA SER A 239 -16.41 -0.02 -16.37
C SER A 239 -17.12 1.25 -16.81
N ASP A 240 -16.35 2.21 -17.33
CA ASP A 240 -16.84 3.52 -17.76
C ASP A 240 -17.60 3.38 -19.09
N ILE A 241 -17.15 2.48 -19.99
CA ILE A 241 -17.86 2.14 -21.24
C ILE A 241 -19.15 1.38 -20.96
N VAL A 242 -19.11 0.38 -20.07
CA VAL A 242 -20.30 -0.39 -19.67
C VAL A 242 -21.35 0.51 -19.02
N GLY A 243 -20.93 1.50 -18.26
CA GLY A 243 -21.84 2.46 -17.61
C GLY A 243 -22.20 3.68 -18.44
N LEU A 244 -21.66 3.83 -19.66
CA LEU A 244 -21.81 5.04 -20.47
C LEU A 244 -23.26 5.19 -20.93
N LYS A 245 -23.89 6.33 -20.62
CA LYS A 245 -25.26 6.65 -21.02
C LYS A 245 -25.30 7.75 -22.08
N TRP A 246 -26.39 7.82 -22.83
CA TRP A 246 -26.56 8.86 -23.86
C TRP A 246 -26.50 10.28 -23.33
N LYS A 247 -26.97 10.53 -22.10
CA LYS A 247 -26.86 11.83 -21.41
C LYS A 247 -25.42 12.27 -21.14
N ASP A 248 -24.48 11.34 -21.09
CA ASP A 248 -23.07 11.63 -20.85
C ASP A 248 -22.38 12.15 -22.13
N VAL A 249 -23.03 12.00 -23.29
CA VAL A 249 -22.54 12.46 -24.60
C VAL A 249 -23.24 13.75 -24.99
N PHE A 250 -22.48 14.81 -25.23
CA PHE A 250 -23.03 16.12 -25.61
C PHE A 250 -22.13 16.83 -26.61
N VAL A 251 -22.70 17.79 -27.34
CA VAL A 251 -21.95 18.62 -28.28
C VAL A 251 -21.59 19.94 -27.59
N TYR A 252 -20.30 20.28 -27.60
CA TYR A 252 -19.80 21.56 -27.09
C TYR A 252 -18.84 22.16 -28.12
N ARG A 253 -19.08 23.43 -28.50
CA ARG A 253 -18.30 24.15 -29.53
C ARG A 253 -18.11 23.32 -30.81
N ARG A 254 -19.20 22.72 -31.32
CA ARG A 254 -19.24 21.86 -32.53
C ARG A 254 -18.43 20.55 -32.44
N GLN A 255 -18.01 20.14 -31.24
CA GLN A 255 -17.31 18.87 -31.02
C GLN A 255 -18.08 18.00 -30.02
N TYR A 256 -18.20 16.71 -30.31
CA TYR A 256 -18.74 15.75 -29.35
C TYR A 256 -17.79 15.60 -28.16
N ARG A 257 -18.37 15.55 -26.97
CA ARG A 257 -17.65 15.36 -25.70
C ARG A 257 -18.37 14.36 -24.83
N LEU A 258 -17.59 13.70 -23.98
CA LEU A 258 -18.08 12.84 -22.91
C LEU A 258 -17.89 13.53 -21.57
N ALA A 259 -18.90 13.49 -20.71
CA ALA A 259 -18.79 13.79 -19.29
C ALA A 259 -19.00 12.50 -18.50
N VAL A 260 -17.92 11.80 -18.14
CA VAL A 260 -18.01 10.56 -17.38
C VAL A 260 -17.47 10.77 -15.97
N SER A 261 -18.31 10.52 -14.97
CA SER A 261 -17.83 10.37 -13.58
C SER A 261 -17.13 9.04 -13.46
N MET A 262 -15.80 9.07 -13.38
CA MET A 262 -15.01 7.83 -13.34
C MET A 262 -15.30 7.07 -12.04
N GLN A 263 -15.77 5.82 -12.16
CA GLN A 263 -16.21 5.01 -11.02
C GLN A 263 -15.15 4.84 -9.91
N LYS A 264 -13.86 4.95 -10.26
CA LYS A 264 -12.75 4.77 -9.33
C LYS A 264 -12.28 6.05 -8.65
N THR A 265 -12.27 7.18 -9.38
CA THR A 265 -11.74 8.46 -8.90
C THR A 265 -12.84 9.43 -8.46
N LYS A 266 -14.11 9.18 -8.83
CA LYS A 266 -15.28 10.04 -8.61
C LYS A 266 -15.19 11.45 -9.21
N GLU A 267 -14.09 11.78 -9.88
CA GLU A 267 -13.92 13.03 -10.61
C GLU A 267 -14.57 12.92 -12.01
N PRO A 268 -15.39 13.91 -12.41
CA PRO A 268 -15.92 13.98 -13.77
C PRO A 268 -14.79 14.32 -14.74
N ILE A 269 -14.70 13.55 -15.83
CA ILE A 269 -13.74 13.81 -16.88
C ILE A 269 -14.48 14.20 -18.15
N TYR A 270 -14.04 15.31 -18.73
CA TYR A 270 -14.51 15.84 -19.99
C TYR A 270 -13.57 15.42 -21.10
N LEU A 271 -13.98 14.45 -21.92
CA LEU A 271 -13.16 13.93 -23.01
C LEU A 271 -13.70 14.41 -24.36
N PRO A 272 -12.88 15.05 -25.21
CA PRO A 272 -13.26 15.28 -26.60
C PRO A 272 -13.30 13.94 -27.36
N LEU A 273 -14.31 13.75 -28.20
CA LEU A 273 -14.40 12.62 -29.12
C LEU A 273 -13.91 13.04 -30.50
N SER A 274 -12.99 12.25 -31.07
CA SER A 274 -12.57 12.44 -32.45
C SER A 274 -13.58 11.81 -33.42
N PRO A 275 -13.59 12.21 -34.70
CA PRO A 275 -14.39 11.55 -35.73
C PRO A 275 -14.13 10.04 -35.80
N GLU A 276 -12.90 9.59 -35.55
CA GLU A 276 -12.53 8.17 -35.49
C GLU A 276 -13.21 7.45 -34.34
N ALA A 277 -13.35 8.08 -33.17
CA ALA A 277 -14.12 7.51 -32.07
C ALA A 277 -15.61 7.40 -32.42
N LEU A 278 -16.17 8.45 -33.05
CA LEU A 278 -17.59 8.49 -33.41
C LEU A 278 -18.01 7.40 -34.40
N LYS A 279 -17.11 6.95 -35.29
CA LYS A 279 -17.36 5.81 -36.20
C LYS A 279 -17.72 4.51 -35.48
N TRP A 280 -17.31 4.37 -34.22
CA TRP A 280 -17.55 3.18 -33.41
C TRP A 280 -18.67 3.37 -32.39
N MET A 281 -19.38 4.51 -32.43
CA MET A 281 -20.59 4.69 -31.65
C MET A 281 -21.78 4.09 -32.40
N PRO A 282 -22.66 3.35 -31.71
CA PRO A 282 -23.90 2.90 -32.33
C PRO A 282 -24.83 4.08 -32.60
N GLU A 283 -25.79 3.89 -33.49
CA GLU A 283 -26.88 4.84 -33.64
C GLU A 283 -27.76 4.86 -32.37
N ARG A 284 -28.29 6.04 -32.05
CA ARG A 284 -29.12 6.20 -30.85
C ARG A 284 -30.47 5.47 -30.97
N GLY A 285 -31.08 5.49 -32.15
CA GLY A 285 -32.44 4.97 -32.35
C GLY A 285 -33.42 5.57 -31.34
N ASP A 286 -34.29 4.72 -30.79
CA ASP A 286 -35.33 5.11 -29.81
C ASP A 286 -34.80 5.23 -28.35
N LYS A 287 -33.49 5.14 -28.13
CA LYS A 287 -32.91 5.20 -26.78
C LYS A 287 -33.07 6.58 -26.15
N THR A 288 -33.52 6.57 -24.90
CA THR A 288 -33.62 7.76 -24.05
C THR A 288 -32.24 8.20 -23.56
N ALA A 289 -32.19 9.37 -22.92
CA ALA A 289 -30.94 9.92 -22.39
C ALA A 289 -30.33 9.03 -21.27
N ASP A 290 -31.16 8.27 -20.55
CA ASP A 290 -30.72 7.42 -19.44
C ASP A 290 -30.31 6.01 -19.85
N ASP A 291 -30.52 5.64 -21.11
CA ASP A 291 -30.13 4.34 -21.64
C ASP A 291 -28.64 4.28 -21.95
N HIS A 292 -28.09 3.07 -21.91
CA HIS A 292 -26.69 2.83 -22.22
C HIS A 292 -26.41 3.04 -23.71
N VAL A 293 -25.24 3.64 -23.99
CA VAL A 293 -24.74 3.80 -25.36
C VAL A 293 -24.50 2.42 -25.98
N PHE A 294 -23.83 1.52 -25.26
CA PHE A 294 -23.54 0.16 -25.72
C PHE A 294 -24.29 -0.90 -24.91
N ASP A 295 -25.01 -1.78 -25.59
CA ASP A 295 -25.68 -2.93 -24.96
C ASP A 295 -24.67 -4.08 -24.81
N LEU A 296 -23.87 -4.01 -23.75
CA LEU A 296 -22.73 -4.90 -23.55
C LEU A 296 -23.05 -6.07 -22.61
N PRO A 297 -22.52 -7.27 -22.89
CA PRO A 297 -22.59 -8.36 -21.94
C PRO A 297 -21.66 -8.08 -20.74
N SER A 298 -21.66 -8.99 -19.76
CA SER A 298 -20.82 -8.83 -18.58
C SER A 298 -19.32 -8.64 -18.95
N PRO A 299 -18.55 -7.89 -18.14
CA PRO A 299 -17.12 -7.69 -18.38
C PRO A 299 -16.31 -8.98 -18.59
N SER A 300 -16.68 -10.05 -17.89
CA SER A 300 -16.07 -11.36 -18.06
C SER A 300 -16.37 -11.95 -19.44
N MET A 301 -17.63 -11.85 -19.89
CA MET A 301 -18.05 -12.34 -21.20
C MET A 301 -17.37 -11.55 -22.33
N MET A 302 -17.29 -10.22 -22.23
CA MET A 302 -16.54 -9.42 -23.21
C MET A 302 -15.09 -9.91 -23.38
N ASN A 303 -14.39 -10.21 -22.28
CA ASN A 303 -13.03 -10.74 -22.32
C ASN A 303 -12.94 -12.17 -22.91
N ILE A 304 -14.04 -12.93 -22.92
CA ILE A 304 -14.11 -14.23 -23.59
C ILE A 304 -14.30 -14.00 -25.10
N LEU A 305 -15.23 -13.12 -25.48
CA LEU A 305 -15.60 -12.85 -26.87
C LEU A 305 -14.47 -12.22 -27.70
N ILE A 306 -13.68 -11.32 -27.11
CA ILE A 306 -12.60 -10.64 -27.84
C ILE A 306 -11.38 -11.52 -28.13
N LYS A 307 -11.15 -12.59 -27.36
CA LYS A 307 -9.98 -13.47 -27.53
C LYS A 307 -9.91 -14.16 -28.90
N PRO A 308 -10.96 -14.86 -29.37
CA PRO A 308 -10.93 -15.49 -30.69
C PRO A 308 -10.79 -14.45 -31.81
N TRP A 309 -11.43 -13.29 -31.68
CA TRP A 309 -11.33 -12.19 -32.64
C TRP A 309 -9.89 -11.68 -32.80
N VAL A 310 -9.18 -11.46 -31.69
CA VAL A 310 -7.77 -11.01 -31.70
C VAL A 310 -6.84 -12.07 -32.29
N LYS A 311 -7.10 -13.35 -31.99
CA LYS A 311 -6.35 -14.45 -32.58
C LYS A 311 -6.58 -14.53 -34.09
N ALA A 312 -7.82 -14.33 -34.56
CA ALA A 312 -8.14 -14.29 -35.98
C ALA A 312 -7.47 -13.10 -36.71
N ALA A 313 -7.22 -12.00 -36.00
CA ALA A 313 -6.44 -10.86 -36.51
C ALA A 313 -4.91 -11.10 -36.54
N GLY A 314 -4.44 -12.30 -36.17
CA GLY A 314 -3.02 -12.65 -36.18
C GLY A 314 -2.19 -12.08 -35.02
N ILE A 315 -2.84 -11.61 -33.94
CA ILE A 315 -2.17 -10.95 -32.82
C ILE A 315 -1.93 -11.95 -31.68
N ASP A 316 -0.65 -12.29 -31.44
CA ASP A 316 -0.23 -13.19 -30.37
C ASP A 316 0.31 -12.44 -29.14
N LYS A 317 -0.58 -11.66 -28.50
CA LYS A 317 -0.27 -10.91 -27.28
C LYS A 317 -1.31 -11.20 -26.21
N ARG A 318 -0.92 -11.04 -24.94
CA ARG A 318 -1.88 -11.08 -23.83
C ARG A 318 -2.91 -9.98 -24.04
N PHE A 319 -4.16 -10.37 -24.23
CA PHE A 319 -5.24 -9.46 -24.58
C PHE A 319 -6.38 -9.50 -23.56
N THR A 320 -6.87 -8.32 -23.21
CA THR A 320 -8.08 -8.09 -22.40
C THR A 320 -8.73 -6.81 -22.89
N PHE A 321 -9.98 -6.55 -22.53
CA PHE A 321 -10.63 -5.30 -22.92
C PHE A 321 -9.84 -4.05 -22.47
N HIS A 322 -9.12 -4.14 -21.34
CA HIS A 322 -8.30 -3.05 -20.83
C HIS A 322 -7.07 -2.73 -21.71
N THR A 323 -6.68 -3.62 -22.63
CA THR A 323 -5.62 -3.29 -23.60
C THR A 323 -6.04 -2.15 -24.50
N ALA A 324 -7.33 -1.95 -24.81
CA ALA A 324 -7.79 -0.81 -25.63
C ALA A 324 -7.37 0.53 -25.03
N ARG A 325 -7.50 0.68 -23.72
CA ARG A 325 -7.06 1.89 -23.01
C ARG A 325 -5.54 2.05 -23.01
N HIS A 326 -4.80 0.94 -22.93
CA HIS A 326 -3.35 0.99 -23.09
C HIS A 326 -2.99 1.42 -24.52
N THR A 327 -3.65 0.85 -25.52
CA THR A 327 -3.53 1.21 -26.94
C THR A 327 -3.80 2.69 -27.19
N PHE A 328 -4.87 3.26 -26.62
CA PHE A 328 -5.13 4.70 -26.72
C PHE A 328 -3.95 5.53 -26.18
N ALA A 329 -3.47 5.19 -24.98
CA ALA A 329 -2.35 5.89 -24.36
C ALA A 329 -1.09 5.82 -25.22
N THR A 330 -0.76 4.64 -25.75
CA THR A 330 0.40 4.44 -26.60
C THR A 330 0.24 5.15 -27.93
N MET A 331 -0.94 5.11 -28.55
CA MET A 331 -1.24 5.82 -29.80
C MET A 331 -1.09 7.34 -29.63
N MET A 332 -1.64 7.93 -28.56
CA MET A 332 -1.51 9.37 -28.31
C MET A 332 -0.04 9.79 -28.16
N LEU A 333 0.76 9.03 -27.40
CA LEU A 333 2.20 9.29 -27.26
C LEU A 333 2.93 9.09 -28.59
N THR A 334 2.61 8.03 -29.34
CA THR A 334 3.18 7.73 -30.66
C THR A 334 2.80 8.79 -31.71
N LEU A 335 1.66 9.45 -31.58
CA LEU A 335 1.24 10.55 -32.45
C LEU A 335 1.75 11.93 -32.00
N GLY A 336 2.43 12.00 -30.83
CA GLY A 336 3.15 13.20 -30.40
C GLY A 336 2.47 14.01 -29.31
N ALA A 337 1.37 13.52 -28.74
CA ALA A 337 0.81 14.13 -27.54
C ALA A 337 1.79 13.98 -26.36
N ASP A 338 1.87 15.02 -25.53
CA ASP A 338 2.72 14.98 -24.35
C ASP A 338 2.16 14.04 -23.27
N LEU A 339 3.02 13.67 -22.34
CA LEU A 339 2.67 12.73 -21.26
C LEU A 339 1.58 13.28 -20.34
N TYR A 340 1.56 14.59 -20.08
CA TYR A 340 0.59 15.23 -19.20
C TYR A 340 -0.79 15.25 -19.84
N THR A 341 -0.90 15.69 -21.09
CA THR A 341 -2.16 15.66 -21.86
C THR A 341 -2.71 14.25 -21.96
N THR A 342 -1.88 13.27 -22.30
CA THR A 342 -2.27 11.85 -22.34
C THR A 342 -2.75 11.37 -20.97
N SER A 343 -2.08 11.78 -19.88
CA SER A 343 -2.48 11.45 -18.51
C SER A 343 -3.86 12.01 -18.13
N LYS A 344 -4.19 13.22 -18.60
CA LYS A 344 -5.49 13.86 -18.36
C LYS A 344 -6.60 13.25 -19.19
N LEU A 345 -6.34 12.92 -20.45
CA LEU A 345 -7.29 12.16 -21.30
C LEU A 345 -7.59 10.77 -20.73
N LEU A 346 -6.60 10.13 -20.10
CA LEU A 346 -6.82 8.88 -19.40
C LEU A 346 -7.53 9.09 -18.05
N GLY A 347 -7.50 10.28 -17.45
CA GLY A 347 -8.03 10.45 -16.10
C GLY A 347 -7.20 9.76 -15.03
N HIS A 348 -5.89 9.92 -15.12
CA HIS A 348 -4.97 9.51 -14.06
C HIS A 348 -4.81 10.64 -13.04
N ALA A 349 -4.96 10.28 -11.75
CA ALA A 349 -4.74 11.19 -10.64
C ALA A 349 -3.27 11.59 -10.48
N ASP A 350 -2.34 10.71 -10.89
CA ASP A 350 -0.90 10.93 -10.86
C ASP A 350 -0.30 10.57 -12.23
N VAL A 351 0.54 11.45 -12.76
CA VAL A 351 1.28 11.25 -14.02
C VAL A 351 2.17 10.00 -13.97
N LYS A 352 2.62 9.57 -12.79
CA LYS A 352 3.34 8.29 -12.60
C LYS A 352 2.58 7.09 -13.15
N MET A 353 1.24 7.14 -13.16
CA MET A 353 0.42 6.08 -13.76
C MET A 353 0.58 6.00 -15.28
N THR A 354 0.89 7.12 -15.95
CA THR A 354 1.14 7.22 -17.40
C THR A 354 2.60 6.98 -17.73
N GLN A 355 3.54 7.21 -16.79
CA GLN A 355 4.96 6.92 -16.97
C GLN A 355 5.26 5.44 -17.26
N VAL A 356 4.33 4.53 -17.03
CA VAL A 356 4.45 3.12 -17.45
C VAL A 356 4.65 2.97 -18.97
N TYR A 357 4.30 3.99 -19.77
CA TYR A 357 4.55 4.04 -21.22
C TYR A 357 5.85 4.81 -21.59
N ALA A 358 6.68 5.19 -20.61
CA ALA A 358 7.89 6.00 -20.85
C ALA A 358 8.87 5.37 -21.86
N LYS A 359 8.88 4.04 -22.00
CA LYS A 359 9.69 3.35 -23.01
C LYS A 359 9.37 3.82 -24.44
N ILE A 360 8.11 4.15 -24.73
CA ILE A 360 7.68 4.68 -26.03
C ILE A 360 8.20 6.10 -26.23
N ILE A 361 8.21 6.91 -25.16
CA ILE A 361 8.79 8.26 -25.20
C ILE A 361 10.29 8.18 -25.48
N ASN A 362 11.00 7.20 -24.91
CA ASN A 362 12.43 7.02 -25.16
C ASN A 362 12.71 6.66 -26.63
N GLN A 363 11.97 5.71 -27.22
CA GLN A 363 12.11 5.39 -28.65
C GLN A 363 11.94 6.65 -29.52
N LYS A 364 10.94 7.48 -29.19
CA LYS A 364 10.75 8.75 -29.90
C LYS A 364 11.87 9.76 -29.74
N LYS A 365 12.54 9.78 -28.58
CA LYS A 365 13.72 10.63 -28.40
C LYS A 365 14.84 10.18 -29.31
N ASP A 366 15.04 8.87 -29.42
CA ASP A 366 16.05 8.31 -30.33
C ASP A 366 15.71 8.65 -31.78
N ASP A 367 14.44 8.45 -32.20
CA ASP A 367 13.97 8.81 -33.54
C ASP A 367 14.13 10.32 -33.82
N ALA A 368 13.81 11.17 -32.84
CA ALA A 368 13.91 12.62 -32.97
C ALA A 368 15.37 13.10 -33.04
N VAL A 369 16.28 12.50 -32.28
CA VAL A 369 17.72 12.76 -32.40
C VAL A 369 18.21 12.28 -33.77
N ASN A 370 17.75 11.14 -34.26
CA ASN A 370 18.15 10.63 -35.56
C ASN A 370 17.71 11.51 -36.75
N LEU A 371 16.75 12.43 -36.57
CA LEU A 371 16.41 13.42 -37.60
C LEU A 371 17.56 14.39 -37.91
N VAL A 372 18.55 14.53 -37.02
CA VAL A 372 19.74 15.35 -37.29
C VAL A 372 20.86 14.57 -38.00
N ASN A 373 20.68 13.27 -38.25
CA ASN A 373 21.65 12.47 -38.99
C ASN A 373 21.64 12.90 -40.47
N GLY A 374 22.83 13.14 -41.04
CA GLY A 374 22.96 13.58 -42.43
C GLY A 374 22.58 15.05 -42.69
N LEU A 375 22.41 15.87 -41.64
CA LEU A 375 22.01 17.27 -41.80
C LEU A 375 23.13 18.16 -42.37
N PHE A 376 24.37 17.66 -42.36
CA PHE A 376 25.56 18.31 -42.90
C PHE A 376 26.35 17.39 -43.86
N ASP A 377 25.79 16.24 -44.24
CA ASP A 377 26.40 15.28 -45.17
C ASP A 377 25.96 15.52 -46.62
#